data_AF-A0A9N8JKW4-F1
#
_entry.id   AF-A0A9N8JKW4-F1
#
_cell.length_a   1.000
_cell.length_b   1.000
_cell.length_c   1.000
_cell.angle_alpha   90.00
_cell.angle_beta   90.00
_cell.angle_gamma   90.00
#
_symmetry.space_group_name_H-M   'P 1'
#
loop_
_entity.id
_entity.type
_entity.pdbx_description
1 polymer ?
#
loop_
_entity_poly.entity_id
_entity_poly.type
_entity_poly.pdbx_seq_one_letter_code
_entity_poly.pdbx_strand_id
1 'polypeptide(L)'
;MVHFSKFASTVAAAAFITPSLAHPGEHHDHHAIKREITAREHLANHFRRSVDTCSGTEKSAAIAARSAARRSKIASELRLKRGIASSPQKFRRDLATLEKFEAVNHNQTDSVDGDVSTFEASVFSANTSCVLTPEVTDGPYYVTGEQIRSNVKEDLYSDGVDLYLEVQYIDITTCEPVPNVWVDIWNANATGVYSGISVSGNYAADGYNSTYLRGIQETDSDGVVAFETIFPGHYDGKL
;
A
#
# COMPACT_ATOMS: atom_id res chain seq x y z
N MET A 1 -15.95 -22.29 -54.18
CA MET A 1 -15.46 -21.18 -53.34
C MET A 1 -15.61 -21.60 -51.89
N VAL A 2 -14.51 -21.88 -51.20
CA VAL A 2 -14.52 -22.45 -49.84
C VAL A 2 -14.45 -21.31 -48.83
N HIS A 3 -15.37 -21.30 -47.86
CA HIS A 3 -15.54 -20.27 -46.85
C HIS A 3 -14.38 -20.25 -45.84
N PHE A 4 -13.54 -19.21 -45.88
CA PHE A 4 -12.43 -18.98 -44.93
C PHE A 4 -12.85 -18.24 -43.63
N SER A 5 -14.13 -17.97 -43.41
CA SER A 5 -14.57 -17.08 -42.32
C SER A 5 -14.60 -17.72 -40.91
N LYS A 6 -14.44 -19.04 -40.78
CA LYS A 6 -14.53 -19.72 -39.47
C LYS A 6 -13.19 -19.95 -38.75
N PHE A 7 -12.05 -19.76 -39.43
CA PHE A 7 -10.73 -19.95 -38.81
C PHE A 7 -10.14 -18.66 -38.21
N ALA A 8 -10.59 -17.47 -38.64
CA ALA A 8 -10.11 -16.21 -38.08
C ALA A 8 -10.65 -15.97 -36.65
N SER A 9 -11.86 -16.45 -36.35
CA SER A 9 -12.53 -16.22 -35.06
C SER A 9 -11.94 -17.05 -33.92
N THR A 10 -11.35 -18.22 -34.21
CA THR A 10 -10.78 -19.12 -33.19
C THR A 10 -9.37 -18.73 -32.78
N VAL A 11 -8.59 -18.09 -33.67
CA VAL A 11 -7.25 -17.59 -33.34
C VAL A 11 -7.31 -16.33 -32.47
N ALA A 12 -8.33 -15.47 -32.65
CA ALA A 12 -8.52 -14.30 -31.81
C ALA A 12 -8.88 -14.66 -30.35
N ALA A 13 -9.59 -15.76 -30.11
CA ALA A 13 -9.96 -16.20 -28.76
C ALA A 13 -8.79 -16.82 -27.96
N ALA A 14 -7.78 -17.38 -28.63
CA ALA A 14 -6.62 -17.97 -27.98
C ALA A 14 -5.60 -16.92 -27.50
N ALA A 15 -5.61 -15.71 -28.07
CA ALA A 15 -4.73 -14.61 -27.66
C ALA A 15 -5.15 -13.92 -26.35
N PHE A 16 -6.34 -14.22 -25.81
CA PHE A 16 -6.86 -13.64 -24.56
C PHE A 16 -6.67 -14.52 -23.32
N ILE A 17 -5.95 -15.65 -23.46
CA ILE A 17 -5.58 -16.51 -22.32
C ILE A 17 -4.07 -16.39 -22.11
N THR A 18 -3.61 -15.18 -21.78
CA THR A 18 -2.34 -15.04 -21.07
C THR A 18 -2.60 -15.40 -19.61
N PRO A 19 -2.06 -16.50 -19.07
CA PRO A 19 -2.11 -16.72 -17.64
C PRO A 19 -1.35 -15.56 -16.99
N SER A 20 -2.08 -14.72 -16.25
CA SER A 20 -1.48 -13.80 -15.30
C SER A 20 -0.85 -14.62 -14.19
N LEU A 21 0.38 -15.07 -14.40
CA LEU A 21 1.23 -15.57 -13.33
C LEU A 21 1.59 -14.35 -12.49
N ALA A 22 0.84 -14.14 -11.41
CA ALA A 22 1.11 -13.02 -10.51
C ALA A 22 2.50 -13.16 -9.84
N HIS A 23 3.02 -14.39 -9.71
CA HIS A 23 4.31 -14.68 -9.06
C HIS A 23 5.04 -15.88 -9.72
N PRO A 24 5.55 -15.79 -10.95
CA PRO A 24 6.35 -16.86 -11.53
C PRO A 24 7.71 -16.95 -10.80
N GLY A 25 7.98 -18.07 -10.13
CA GLY A 25 9.29 -18.35 -9.50
C GLY A 25 9.38 -18.09 -7.99
N GLU A 26 8.26 -17.85 -7.32
CA GLU A 26 8.20 -17.68 -5.86
C GLU A 26 8.54 -18.99 -5.13
N HIS A 27 9.61 -18.96 -4.33
CA HIS A 27 10.03 -20.07 -3.47
C HIS A 27 9.90 -19.66 -2.00
N HIS A 28 8.92 -20.22 -1.29
CA HIS A 28 8.76 -19.99 0.14
C HIS A 28 9.58 -20.99 0.96
N ASP A 29 10.73 -20.55 1.50
CA ASP A 29 11.38 -21.29 2.60
C ASP A 29 10.68 -20.92 3.92
N HIS A 30 9.82 -21.81 4.41
CA HIS A 30 9.13 -21.62 5.70
C HIS A 30 10.10 -21.40 6.87
N HIS A 31 11.33 -21.94 6.82
CA HIS A 31 12.32 -21.68 7.84
C HIS A 31 12.90 -20.27 7.74
N ALA A 32 13.10 -19.73 6.54
CA ALA A 32 13.48 -18.33 6.34
C ALA A 32 12.41 -17.37 6.83
N ILE A 33 11.15 -17.60 6.43
CA ILE A 33 10.00 -16.80 6.87
C ILE A 33 9.90 -16.81 8.40
N LYS A 34 10.03 -17.99 9.03
CA LYS A 34 10.00 -18.10 10.49
C LYS A 34 11.13 -17.31 11.17
N ARG A 35 12.35 -17.35 10.61
CA ARG A 35 13.48 -16.55 11.13
C ARG A 35 13.21 -15.05 11.03
N GLU A 36 12.64 -14.59 9.92
CA GLU A 36 12.27 -13.18 9.72
C GLU A 36 11.17 -12.75 10.69
N ILE A 37 10.13 -13.57 10.89
CA ILE A 37 9.08 -13.32 11.88
C ILE A 37 9.70 -13.19 13.29
N THR A 38 10.53 -14.15 13.70
CA THR A 38 11.18 -14.11 15.02
C THR A 38 12.10 -12.89 15.18
N ALA A 39 12.86 -12.52 14.15
CA ALA A 39 13.68 -11.31 14.16
C ALA A 39 12.83 -10.04 14.30
N ARG A 40 11.71 -9.95 13.57
CA ARG A 40 10.73 -8.85 13.67
C ARG A 40 10.11 -8.78 15.06
N GLU A 41 9.75 -9.91 15.66
CA GLU A 41 9.21 -9.99 17.04
C GLU A 41 10.23 -9.53 18.08
N HIS A 42 11.50 -9.93 17.96
CA HIS A 42 12.56 -9.46 18.85
C HIS A 42 12.75 -7.95 18.76
N LEU A 43 12.76 -7.40 17.54
CA LEU A 43 12.85 -5.96 17.29
C LEU A 43 11.63 -5.23 17.89
N ALA A 44 10.43 -5.77 17.67
CA ALA A 44 9.18 -5.26 18.22
C ALA A 44 9.21 -5.18 19.75
N ASN A 45 9.62 -6.26 20.40
CA ASN A 45 9.72 -6.32 21.87
C ASN A 45 10.79 -5.37 22.43
N HIS A 46 11.88 -5.14 21.70
CA HIS A 46 12.92 -4.21 22.12
C HIS A 46 12.40 -2.77 22.18
N PHE A 47 11.69 -2.33 21.14
CA PHE A 47 11.20 -0.95 21.01
C PHE A 47 9.89 -0.68 21.75
N ARG A 48 9.08 -1.71 22.02
CA ARG A 48 7.87 -1.57 22.84
C ARG A 48 8.16 -0.87 24.17
N ARG A 49 9.26 -1.21 24.85
CA ARG A 49 9.67 -0.59 26.11
C ARG A 49 9.94 0.92 26.00
N SER A 50 10.48 1.37 24.87
CA SER A 50 10.70 2.80 24.63
C SER A 50 9.38 3.55 24.48
N VAL A 51 8.44 2.97 23.73
CA VAL A 51 7.12 3.56 23.47
C VAL A 51 6.20 3.48 24.71
N ASP A 52 6.31 2.44 25.54
CA ASP A 52 5.54 2.27 26.78
C ASP A 52 5.72 3.43 27.77
N THR A 53 6.80 4.19 27.66
CA THR A 53 7.09 5.32 28.56
C THR A 53 6.17 6.51 28.29
N CYS A 54 5.78 6.73 27.04
CA CYS A 54 4.93 7.86 26.64
C CYS A 54 3.55 7.44 26.13
N SER A 55 3.36 6.16 25.80
CA SER A 55 2.08 5.64 25.36
C SER A 55 1.07 5.62 26.50
N GLY A 56 -0.21 5.82 26.17
CA GLY A 56 -1.29 5.89 27.16
C GLY A 56 -1.38 7.22 27.93
N THR A 57 -0.48 8.17 27.70
CA THR A 57 -0.62 9.54 28.21
C THR A 57 -1.81 10.25 27.54
N GLU A 58 -2.40 11.24 28.21
CA GLU A 58 -3.49 12.05 27.64
C GLU A 58 -3.09 12.70 26.29
N LYS A 59 -1.83 13.12 26.17
CA LYS A 59 -1.28 13.66 24.92
C LYS A 59 -1.30 12.62 23.80
N SER A 60 -0.77 11.42 24.06
CA SER A 60 -0.75 10.33 23.06
C SER A 60 -2.17 9.89 22.67
N ALA A 61 -3.11 9.87 23.62
CA ALA A 61 -4.52 9.58 23.37
C ALA A 61 -5.18 10.67 22.52
N ALA A 62 -4.89 11.94 22.79
CA ALA A 62 -5.40 13.06 22.00
C ALA A 62 -4.87 13.04 20.56
N ILE A 63 -3.60 12.67 20.36
CA ILE A 63 -3.01 12.49 19.01
C ILE A 63 -3.74 11.36 18.28
N ALA A 64 -3.89 10.19 18.92
CA ALA A 64 -4.60 9.06 18.32
C ALA A 64 -6.05 9.41 17.93
N ALA A 65 -6.76 10.15 18.79
CA ALA A 65 -8.11 10.63 18.50
C ALA A 65 -8.16 11.57 17.30
N ARG A 66 -7.22 12.52 17.20
CA ARG A 66 -7.11 13.42 16.03
C ARG A 66 -6.78 12.65 14.76
N SER A 67 -5.82 11.72 14.80
CA SER A 67 -5.46 10.87 13.66
C SER A 67 -6.66 10.05 13.18
N ALA A 68 -7.40 9.43 14.09
CA ALA A 68 -8.58 8.63 13.76
C ALA A 68 -9.70 9.48 13.13
N ALA A 69 -9.98 10.67 13.69
CA ALA A 69 -10.97 11.60 13.14
C ALA A 69 -10.57 12.10 11.75
N ARG A 70 -9.29 12.47 11.56
CA ARG A 70 -8.76 12.93 10.28
C ARG A 70 -8.83 11.84 9.21
N ARG A 71 -8.39 10.62 9.51
CA ARG A 71 -8.45 9.47 8.58
C ARG A 71 -9.88 9.10 8.20
N SER A 72 -10.82 9.10 9.15
CA SER A 72 -12.24 8.87 8.87
C SER A 72 -12.85 9.94 7.97
N LYS A 73 -12.53 11.21 8.21
CA LYS A 73 -12.95 12.32 7.35
C LYS A 73 -12.43 12.15 5.92
N ILE A 74 -11.12 11.91 5.75
CA ILE A 74 -10.50 11.72 4.44
C ILE A 74 -11.10 10.50 3.72
N ALA A 75 -11.29 9.38 4.41
CA ALA A 75 -11.92 8.19 3.82
C ALA A 75 -13.33 8.50 3.31
N SER A 76 -14.11 9.29 4.06
CA SER A 76 -15.44 9.75 3.65
C SER A 76 -15.38 10.66 2.42
N GLU A 77 -14.47 11.63 2.40
CA GLU A 77 -14.27 12.55 1.27
C GLU A 77 -13.84 11.82 -0.02
N LEU A 78 -12.91 10.87 0.09
CA LEU A 78 -12.46 10.05 -1.04
C LEU A 78 -13.58 9.18 -1.61
N ARG A 79 -14.44 8.60 -0.75
CA ARG A 79 -15.62 7.85 -1.19
C ARG A 79 -16.59 8.75 -1.95
N LEU A 80 -16.87 9.94 -1.43
CA LEU A 80 -17.72 10.93 -2.10
C LEU A 80 -17.15 11.36 -3.46
N LYS A 81 -15.84 11.66 -3.53
CA LYS A 81 -15.12 12.01 -4.78
C LYS A 81 -15.27 10.92 -5.85
N ARG A 82 -15.33 9.65 -5.44
CA ARG A 82 -15.52 8.48 -6.32
C ARG A 82 -16.99 8.15 -6.61
N GLY A 83 -17.95 8.94 -6.12
CA GLY A 83 -19.37 8.65 -6.26
C GLY A 83 -19.83 7.41 -5.49
N ILE A 84 -19.05 6.95 -4.51
CA ILE A 84 -19.37 5.80 -3.67
C ILE A 84 -20.33 6.27 -2.58
N ALA A 85 -21.62 6.33 -2.94
CA ALA A 85 -22.71 6.67 -2.03
C ALA A 85 -23.44 5.43 -1.47
N SER A 86 -23.10 4.24 -1.98
CA SER A 86 -23.68 2.99 -1.51
C SER A 86 -23.23 2.68 -0.08
N SER A 87 -24.19 2.44 0.82
CA SER A 87 -23.89 1.71 2.06
C SER A 87 -23.17 0.40 1.70
N PRO A 88 -22.14 -0.03 2.46
CA PRO A 88 -21.48 -1.30 2.22
C PRO A 88 -22.52 -2.41 2.07
N GLN A 89 -22.71 -2.92 0.86
CA GLN A 89 -23.71 -3.95 0.61
C GLN A 89 -23.15 -5.30 1.07
N LYS A 90 -23.49 -5.68 2.30
CA LYS A 90 -23.41 -7.07 2.75
C LYS A 90 -24.66 -7.78 2.25
N PHE A 91 -24.61 -8.37 1.06
CA PHE A 91 -25.50 -9.51 0.82
C PHE A 91 -24.99 -10.67 1.67
N ARG A 92 -25.90 -11.37 2.35
CA ARG A 92 -25.60 -12.71 2.86
C ARG A 92 -25.19 -13.51 1.62
N ARG A 93 -23.92 -13.88 1.52
CA ARG A 93 -23.45 -14.82 0.50
C ARG A 93 -24.28 -16.07 0.68
N ASP A 94 -24.97 -16.49 -0.37
CA ASP A 94 -25.59 -17.81 -0.35
C ASP A 94 -24.49 -18.87 -0.28
N LEU A 95 -24.88 -20.09 0.10
CA LEU A 95 -23.96 -21.20 0.26
C LEU A 95 -23.09 -21.41 -1.00
N ALA A 96 -23.69 -21.25 -2.19
CA ALA A 96 -22.99 -21.38 -3.47
C ALA A 96 -21.89 -20.32 -3.67
N THR A 97 -22.14 -19.08 -3.25
CA THR A 97 -21.14 -18.00 -3.31
C THR A 97 -20.03 -18.20 -2.29
N LEU A 98 -20.36 -18.73 -1.10
CA LEU A 98 -19.39 -19.05 -0.07
C LEU A 98 -18.47 -20.20 -0.51
N GLU A 99 -19.03 -21.31 -0.98
CA GLU A 99 -18.27 -22.48 -1.45
C GLU A 99 -17.32 -22.14 -2.60
N LYS A 100 -17.74 -21.25 -3.51
CA LYS A 100 -16.89 -20.75 -4.60
C LYS A 100 -15.71 -19.90 -4.10
N PHE A 101 -15.91 -19.15 -3.02
CA PHE A 101 -14.88 -18.26 -2.46
C PHE A 101 -13.95 -19.02 -1.50
N GLU A 102 -14.45 -20.00 -0.76
CA GLU A 102 -13.65 -20.90 0.08
C GLU A 102 -12.74 -21.82 -0.74
N ALA A 103 -13.11 -22.11 -1.98
CA ALA A 103 -12.23 -22.76 -2.96
C ALA A 103 -11.04 -21.87 -3.38
N VAL A 104 -11.08 -20.57 -3.07
CA VAL A 104 -9.95 -19.63 -3.24
C VAL A 104 -9.25 -19.50 -1.89
N ASN A 105 -8.09 -20.14 -1.76
CA ASN A 105 -7.31 -20.08 -0.54
C ASN A 105 -6.77 -18.65 -0.33
N HIS A 106 -7.41 -17.91 0.56
CA HIS A 106 -6.86 -16.71 1.15
C HIS A 106 -6.27 -17.12 2.49
N ASN A 107 -4.97 -17.41 2.51
CA ASN A 107 -4.21 -17.77 3.71
C ASN A 107 -4.41 -16.69 4.80
N GLN A 108 -5.44 -16.88 5.65
CA GLN A 108 -5.81 -15.95 6.71
C GLN A 108 -4.81 -16.11 7.85
N THR A 109 -3.86 -15.19 7.93
CA THR A 109 -2.89 -15.14 9.03
C THR A 109 -3.17 -14.02 10.03
N ASP A 110 -4.41 -13.52 10.15
CA ASP A 110 -4.87 -12.79 11.34
C ASP A 110 -6.41 -12.65 11.34
N SER A 111 -7.07 -13.15 12.39
CA SER A 111 -8.49 -12.88 12.67
C SER A 111 -8.60 -11.64 13.55
N VAL A 112 -8.78 -10.47 12.95
CA VAL A 112 -9.23 -9.28 13.67
C VAL A 112 -10.76 -9.30 13.77
N ASP A 113 -11.31 -9.07 14.97
CA ASP A 113 -12.76 -8.92 15.26
C ASP A 113 -13.33 -7.60 14.70
N GLY A 114 -12.94 -7.25 13.47
CA GLY A 114 -13.44 -6.08 12.74
C GLY A 114 -14.44 -6.52 11.68
N ASP A 115 -15.59 -5.84 11.59
CA ASP A 115 -16.57 -6.03 10.54
C ASP A 115 -16.89 -4.69 9.85
N VAL A 116 -17.75 -4.68 8.83
CA VAL A 116 -18.06 -3.45 8.06
C VAL A 116 -18.79 -2.37 8.87
N SER A 117 -19.22 -2.69 10.10
CA SER A 117 -19.79 -1.74 11.06
C SER A 117 -18.76 -1.30 12.11
N THR A 118 -17.54 -1.85 12.09
CA THR A 118 -16.43 -1.33 12.87
C THR A 118 -16.23 0.13 12.49
N PHE A 119 -16.45 0.99 13.48
CA PHE A 119 -16.32 2.42 13.31
C PHE A 119 -14.94 2.74 12.75
N GLU A 120 -14.87 3.64 11.77
CA GLU A 120 -13.59 3.99 11.12
C GLU A 120 -12.56 4.44 12.14
N ALA A 121 -12.98 5.15 13.20
CA ALA A 121 -12.04 5.52 14.24
C ALA A 121 -11.47 4.32 14.99
N SER A 122 -12.16 3.17 15.09
CA SER A 122 -11.63 1.93 15.67
C SER A 122 -10.59 1.26 14.75
N VAL A 123 -10.85 1.23 13.43
CA VAL A 123 -9.88 0.75 12.43
C VAL A 123 -8.63 1.64 12.41
N PHE A 124 -8.83 2.96 12.46
CA PHE A 124 -7.75 3.94 12.40
C PHE A 124 -7.09 4.27 13.75
N SER A 125 -7.68 3.84 14.87
CA SER A 125 -7.07 3.90 16.21
C SER A 125 -6.32 2.64 16.59
N ALA A 126 -6.44 1.57 15.79
CA ALA A 126 -5.73 0.33 16.06
C ALA A 126 -4.22 0.61 16.11
N ASN A 127 -3.60 0.32 17.25
CA ASN A 127 -2.17 0.51 17.47
C ASN A 127 -1.40 -0.65 16.83
N THR A 128 -1.50 -0.76 15.50
CA THR A 128 -0.99 -1.91 14.72
C THR A 128 0.53 -1.94 14.61
N SER A 129 1.23 -0.91 15.08
CA SER A 129 2.70 -0.90 15.14
C SER A 129 3.20 -0.23 16.43
N CYS A 130 3.50 -1.02 17.46
CA CYS A 130 4.33 -0.61 18.60
C CYS A 130 5.83 -0.90 18.35
N VAL A 131 6.32 -0.62 17.14
CA VAL A 131 7.69 -0.93 16.74
C VAL A 131 8.25 0.28 16.00
N LEU A 132 9.52 0.61 16.27
CA LEU A 132 10.26 1.56 15.44
C LEU A 132 10.26 1.05 14.00
N THR A 133 9.88 1.89 13.05
CA THR A 133 9.94 1.56 11.63
C THR A 133 11.36 1.11 11.28
N PRO A 134 11.56 -0.13 10.80
CA PRO A 134 12.88 -0.60 10.44
C PRO A 134 13.43 0.26 9.30
N GLU A 135 14.70 0.62 9.40
CA GLU A 135 15.41 1.22 8.27
C GLU A 135 15.70 0.14 7.23
N VAL A 136 15.44 0.46 5.97
CA VAL A 136 15.76 -0.37 4.81
C VAL A 136 16.63 0.42 3.85
N THR A 137 17.34 -0.26 2.97
CA THR A 137 18.16 0.42 1.95
C THR A 137 17.27 1.08 0.91
N ASP A 138 17.66 2.28 0.45
CA ASP A 138 16.97 3.03 -0.61
C ASP A 138 16.82 2.24 -1.93
N GLY A 139 17.71 1.28 -2.15
CA GLY A 139 17.75 0.48 -3.38
C GLY A 139 18.26 1.29 -4.59
N PRO A 140 18.26 0.68 -5.79
CA PRO A 140 18.87 1.29 -6.96
C PRO A 140 17.99 2.37 -7.61
N TYR A 141 16.76 2.57 -7.13
CA TYR A 141 15.74 3.38 -7.80
C TYR A 141 15.44 4.73 -7.15
N TYR A 142 16.20 5.10 -6.13
CA TYR A 142 16.10 6.42 -5.50
C TYR A 142 16.73 7.51 -6.40
N VAL A 143 16.07 8.66 -6.48
CA VAL A 143 16.50 9.83 -7.25
C VAL A 143 16.40 11.04 -6.33
N THR A 144 17.45 11.86 -6.30
CA THR A 144 17.50 13.07 -5.46
C THR A 144 16.88 14.28 -6.16
N GLY A 145 16.16 15.12 -5.42
CA GLY A 145 15.62 16.38 -5.95
C GLY A 145 14.28 16.24 -6.66
N GLU A 146 13.44 15.33 -6.18
CA GLU A 146 12.09 15.10 -6.69
C GLU A 146 11.14 16.30 -6.48
N GLN A 147 9.98 16.26 -7.15
CA GLN A 147 9.01 17.35 -7.10
C GLN A 147 8.26 17.40 -5.77
N ILE A 148 8.05 18.62 -5.25
CA ILE A 148 7.17 18.83 -4.08
C ILE A 148 5.72 18.77 -4.55
N ARG A 149 5.03 17.66 -4.30
CA ARG A 149 3.64 17.43 -4.72
C ARG A 149 2.98 16.31 -3.92
N SER A 150 1.70 16.47 -3.63
CA SER A 150 0.89 15.45 -2.97
C SER A 150 0.30 14.43 -3.96
N ASN A 151 -0.18 14.85 -5.13
CA ASN A 151 -0.56 13.93 -6.18
C ASN A 151 0.67 13.57 -7.02
N VAL A 152 1.15 12.34 -6.87
CA VAL A 152 2.32 11.83 -7.61
C VAL A 152 1.92 11.06 -8.87
N LYS A 153 0.61 10.89 -9.11
CA LYS A 153 0.12 10.24 -10.33
C LYS A 153 0.23 11.16 -11.53
N GLU A 154 0.67 10.56 -12.63
CA GLU A 154 0.61 11.14 -13.96
C GLU A 154 -0.21 10.20 -14.84
N ASP A 155 -1.23 10.74 -15.52
CA ASP A 155 -2.30 9.96 -16.16
C ASP A 155 -1.79 8.90 -17.15
N LEU A 156 -0.68 9.17 -17.84
CA LEU A 156 -0.11 8.26 -18.84
C LEU A 156 0.54 7.00 -18.24
N TYR A 157 0.95 7.04 -16.97
CA TYR A 157 1.87 6.05 -16.37
C TYR A 157 1.39 5.47 -15.05
N SER A 158 0.21 5.90 -14.58
CA SER A 158 -0.31 5.58 -13.25
C SER A 158 -1.61 4.77 -13.32
N ASP A 159 -1.78 3.95 -14.36
CA ASP A 159 -2.84 2.95 -14.39
C ASP A 159 -2.67 1.98 -13.22
N GLY A 160 -3.75 1.70 -12.49
CA GLY A 160 -3.71 0.79 -11.35
C GLY A 160 -4.80 1.05 -10.31
N VAL A 161 -4.58 0.53 -9.11
CA VAL A 161 -5.48 0.76 -7.97
C VAL A 161 -5.05 2.01 -7.24
N ASP A 162 -5.89 3.05 -7.27
CA ASP A 162 -5.63 4.29 -6.54
C ASP A 162 -5.44 4.06 -5.03
N LEU A 163 -4.32 4.57 -4.51
CA LEU A 163 -3.95 4.55 -3.12
C LEU A 163 -3.81 5.98 -2.59
N TYR A 164 -4.54 6.29 -1.52
CA TYR A 164 -4.25 7.46 -0.70
C TYR A 164 -3.32 7.02 0.42
N LEU A 165 -2.04 7.38 0.31
CA LEU A 165 -1.01 7.01 1.26
C LEU A 165 -0.87 8.13 2.28
N GLU A 166 -1.07 7.81 3.55
CA GLU A 166 -0.81 8.71 4.66
C GLU A 166 0.26 8.10 5.56
N VAL A 167 1.28 8.89 5.88
CA VAL A 167 2.36 8.48 6.78
C VAL A 167 2.44 9.50 7.91
N GLN A 168 2.41 9.00 9.15
CA GLN A 168 2.53 9.83 10.35
C GLN A 168 3.82 9.49 11.09
N TYR A 169 4.62 10.52 11.35
CA TYR A 169 5.89 10.43 12.08
C TYR A 169 5.68 10.84 13.52
N ILE A 170 5.90 9.89 14.43
CA ILE A 170 5.78 10.06 15.88
C ILE A 170 7.14 9.77 16.51
N ASP A 171 7.58 10.65 17.40
CA ASP A 171 8.79 10.44 18.20
C ASP A 171 8.53 9.33 19.23
N ILE A 172 9.37 8.29 19.23
CA ILE A 172 9.17 7.09 20.06
C ILE A 172 9.43 7.32 21.56
N THR A 173 10.04 8.45 21.94
CA THR A 173 10.39 8.78 23.32
C THR A 173 9.32 9.65 23.97
N THR A 174 8.74 10.55 23.18
CA THR A 174 7.76 11.55 23.64
C THR A 174 6.33 11.22 23.23
N CYS A 175 6.16 10.35 22.23
CA CYS A 175 4.89 10.05 21.56
C CYS A 175 4.24 11.31 20.95
N GLU A 176 5.04 12.34 20.67
CA GLU A 176 4.60 13.58 20.03
C GLU A 176 4.89 13.53 18.53
N PRO A 177 4.13 14.29 17.70
CA PRO A 177 4.37 14.31 16.27
C PRO A 177 5.66 15.02 15.88
N VAL A 178 6.24 14.63 14.76
CA VAL A 178 7.48 15.23 14.23
C VAL A 178 7.17 16.12 13.01
N PRO A 179 7.00 17.45 13.20
CA PRO A 179 6.71 18.37 12.11
C PRO A 179 7.98 18.81 11.35
N ASN A 180 7.79 19.37 10.15
CA ASN A 180 8.85 19.97 9.32
C ASN A 180 9.95 18.97 8.87
N VAL A 181 9.57 17.70 8.70
CA VAL A 181 10.43 16.66 8.13
C VAL A 181 10.03 16.46 6.67
N TRP A 182 11.02 16.49 5.79
CA TRP A 182 10.84 16.22 4.37
C TRP A 182 10.81 14.72 4.12
N VAL A 183 9.73 14.26 3.50
CA VAL A 183 9.48 12.85 3.19
C VAL A 183 9.40 12.68 1.69
N ASP A 184 10.24 11.79 1.17
CA ASP A 184 10.28 11.40 -0.23
C ASP A 184 9.58 10.05 -0.39
N ILE A 185 8.76 9.93 -1.44
CA ILE A 185 8.21 8.64 -1.88
C ILE A 185 8.58 8.40 -3.34
N TRP A 186 8.91 7.15 -3.64
CA TRP A 186 9.02 6.64 -5.00
C TRP A 186 8.50 5.21 -5.03
N ASN A 187 7.73 4.88 -6.06
CA ASN A 187 7.26 3.51 -6.25
C ASN A 187 7.19 3.12 -7.73
N ALA A 188 7.22 1.82 -7.99
CA ALA A 188 6.96 1.28 -9.31
C ALA A 188 5.51 1.54 -9.74
N ASN A 189 5.28 1.63 -11.05
CA ASN A 189 3.94 1.54 -11.60
C ASN A 189 3.35 0.12 -11.41
N ALA A 190 2.09 -0.09 -11.82
CA ALA A 190 1.41 -1.38 -11.66
C ALA A 190 2.10 -2.56 -12.37
N THR A 191 3.00 -2.30 -13.32
CA THR A 191 3.79 -3.31 -14.05
C THR A 191 5.22 -3.49 -13.54
N GLY A 192 5.59 -2.83 -12.43
CA GLY A 192 6.93 -2.97 -11.84
C GLY A 192 8.00 -2.01 -12.40
N VAL A 193 7.61 -0.97 -13.14
CA VAL A 193 8.55 -0.02 -13.75
C VAL A 193 8.64 1.28 -12.94
N TYR A 194 9.86 1.68 -12.58
CA TYR A 194 10.17 2.96 -11.94
C TYR A 194 10.43 4.03 -12.99
N SER A 195 9.91 5.24 -12.74
CA SER A 195 10.24 6.47 -13.47
C SER A 195 11.67 6.94 -13.17
N GLY A 196 12.23 7.81 -14.00
CA GLY A 196 13.43 8.61 -13.70
C GLY A 196 14.74 7.82 -13.81
N ILE A 197 14.66 6.50 -13.98
CA ILE A 197 15.81 5.61 -14.09
C ILE A 197 15.56 4.63 -15.23
N SER A 198 16.46 4.61 -16.21
CA SER A 198 16.42 3.62 -17.31
C SER A 198 17.72 2.82 -17.33
N VAL A 199 17.68 1.61 -16.79
CA VAL A 199 18.81 0.67 -16.72
C VAL A 199 18.34 -0.75 -17.08
N SER A 200 19.26 -1.68 -17.32
CA SER A 200 18.89 -3.06 -17.67
C SER A 200 17.91 -3.66 -16.65
N GLY A 201 16.70 -3.99 -17.08
CA GLY A 201 15.63 -4.53 -16.22
C GLY A 201 14.60 -3.50 -15.73
N ASN A 202 14.87 -2.19 -15.89
CA ASN A 202 13.90 -1.12 -15.62
C ASN A 202 13.98 -0.06 -16.72
N TYR A 203 12.92 0.05 -17.55
CA TYR A 203 12.87 0.99 -18.66
C TYR A 203 11.76 2.01 -18.43
N ALA A 204 12.11 3.15 -17.82
CA ALA A 204 11.16 4.22 -17.56
C ALA A 204 10.51 4.72 -18.86
N ALA A 205 9.18 4.82 -18.87
CA ALA A 205 8.49 5.55 -19.92
C ALA A 205 8.91 7.03 -19.84
N ASP A 206 9.23 7.67 -20.96
CA ASP A 206 9.88 9.00 -21.05
C ASP A 206 11.31 9.10 -20.46
N GLY A 207 11.94 7.97 -20.14
CA GLY A 207 13.34 7.90 -19.77
C GLY A 207 13.67 8.62 -18.46
N TYR A 208 14.90 9.15 -18.35
CA TYR A 208 15.40 9.77 -17.12
C TYR A 208 14.65 11.04 -16.68
N ASN A 209 13.83 11.63 -17.55
CA ASN A 209 13.07 12.85 -17.23
C ASN A 209 11.66 12.58 -16.71
N SER A 210 11.21 11.33 -16.71
CA SER A 210 9.89 10.98 -16.21
C SER A 210 9.84 11.09 -14.69
N THR A 211 8.73 11.58 -14.15
CA THR A 211 8.62 11.83 -12.70
C THR A 211 7.46 11.09 -12.03
N TYR A 212 6.63 10.37 -12.79
CA TYR A 212 5.44 9.70 -12.27
C TYR A 212 5.74 8.84 -11.04
N LEU A 213 4.82 8.83 -10.07
CA LEU A 213 4.89 8.06 -8.83
C LEU A 213 6.09 8.42 -7.94
N ARG A 214 6.58 9.65 -8.07
CA ARG A 214 7.60 10.27 -7.21
C ARG A 214 7.12 11.60 -6.67
N GLY A 215 7.47 11.90 -5.42
CA GLY A 215 7.17 13.19 -4.84
C GLY A 215 7.67 13.37 -3.41
N ILE A 216 7.76 14.64 -3.03
CA ILE A 216 8.23 15.09 -1.74
C ILE A 216 7.13 15.88 -1.04
N GLN A 217 6.95 15.64 0.26
CA GLN A 217 6.08 16.44 1.12
C GLN A 217 6.77 16.73 2.46
N GLU A 218 6.45 17.87 3.06
CA GLU A 218 6.87 18.21 4.41
C GLU A 218 5.79 17.78 5.42
N THR A 219 6.19 17.19 6.55
CA THR A 219 5.25 16.80 7.60
C THR A 219 4.59 18.03 8.24
N ASP A 220 3.27 17.96 8.39
CA ASP A 220 2.49 18.99 9.06
C ASP A 220 2.67 19.00 10.60
N SER A 221 1.90 19.84 11.30
CA SER A 221 1.95 19.94 12.77
C SER A 221 1.55 18.65 13.50
N ASP A 222 0.81 17.75 12.86
CA ASP A 222 0.48 16.42 13.39
C ASP A 222 1.47 15.35 12.89
N GLY A 223 2.61 15.77 12.31
CA GLY A 223 3.67 14.89 11.82
C GLY A 223 3.25 14.09 10.59
N VAL A 224 2.28 14.58 9.81
CA VAL A 224 1.65 13.81 8.72
C VAL A 224 2.11 14.32 7.36
N VAL A 225 2.38 13.39 6.46
CA VAL A 225 2.38 13.61 5.01
C VAL A 225 1.32 12.73 4.36
N ALA A 226 0.79 13.20 3.23
CA ALA A 226 -0.17 12.43 2.44
C ALA A 226 0.11 12.56 0.95
N PHE A 227 -0.08 11.45 0.23
CA PHE A 227 0.14 11.33 -1.20
C PHE A 227 -1.04 10.62 -1.89
N GLU A 228 -1.44 11.10 -3.06
CA GLU A 228 -2.25 10.34 -4.00
C GLU A 228 -1.31 9.58 -4.95
N THR A 229 -1.28 8.26 -4.85
CA THR A 229 -0.45 7.34 -5.66
C THR A 229 -1.29 6.14 -6.12
N ILE A 230 -0.65 5.08 -6.62
CA ILE A 230 -1.26 3.78 -6.88
C ILE A 230 -0.59 2.68 -6.06
N PHE A 231 -1.31 1.57 -5.86
CA PHE A 231 -0.72 0.36 -5.32
C PHE A 231 0.37 -0.15 -6.28
N PRO A 232 1.62 -0.33 -5.82
CA PRO A 232 2.73 -0.64 -6.70
C PRO A 232 2.67 -2.07 -7.24
N GLY A 233 3.15 -2.26 -8.46
CA GLY A 233 3.42 -3.59 -9.00
C GLY A 233 4.71 -4.20 -8.43
N HIS A 234 4.84 -5.51 -8.56
CA HIS A 234 6.08 -6.24 -8.27
C HIS A 234 7.10 -6.03 -9.40
N TYR A 235 8.39 -6.02 -9.07
CA TYR A 235 9.49 -6.02 -10.04
C TYR A 235 10.49 -7.14 -9.73
N ASP A 236 11.15 -7.66 -10.77
CA ASP A 236 12.04 -8.80 -10.67
C ASP A 236 13.06 -8.66 -9.53
N GLY A 237 13.05 -9.63 -8.60
CA GLY A 237 13.99 -9.70 -7.48
C GLY A 237 13.51 -9.10 -6.14
N LYS A 238 12.27 -8.59 -6.05
CA LYS A 238 11.69 -8.09 -4.80
C LYS A 238 10.22 -8.50 -4.64
N LEU A 239 10.00 -9.62 -3.93
CA LEU A 239 8.75 -9.93 -3.23
C LEU A 239 8.79 -9.36 -1.80
#